data_AF-A0A1Y2HW75-F1
#
_entry.id   AF-A0A1Y2HW75-F1
#
_cell.length_a   1.000
_cell.length_b   1.000
_cell.length_c   1.000
_cell.angle_alpha   90.00
_cell.angle_beta   90.00
_cell.angle_gamma   90.00
#
_symmetry.space_group_name_H-M   'P 1'
#
loop_
_entity.id
_entity.type
_entity.pdbx_description
1 polymer ?
#
loop_
_entity_poly.entity_id
_entity_poly.type
_entity_poly.pdbx_seq_one_letter_code
_entity_poly.pdbx_strand_id
1 'polypeptide(L)'
;MYQSSDRTRPDSNATNYVCGSDSLPTVSRDLLLHADPLTSLQSHSPFQMLMRRQTAPRGCPTSKKIVYTGVALDCTYITKHGSVQAARERALSNFLSVSNLFSKQFNMQIGVLDVVAFPQCNDTSSPAFNVPCSPAFDMGDRLSAFSQWRGTRQDGAGLWHLYTACSSGSTIGLAWLNMVCNSRAFSQAAADGSTEYVSGTGVTASPPSLPPDGEWLITAHEIGHNMGGRHDCTPNTDCSSGGSNLGCCSCAAAAGGACNACSTSFVMNPVTRVDSPQFSPCSANEICSRYGVLGTCFADPGTRPVVSISQCGNGIVEDGEQCDCGGRDGCANNACCNTNCTLKAGATCDDKSDECCRSCQIVSNSTRTMCRPSRGECDRPEFCDGTSKLCPKDEFAPNGNTCQLTGEGVVGNVTTGTCASGQCTTRDQQCILRSQVAGVNATDIDEIMGECPNLFTGQCKLFCRSNVFGCRPLSGSFLDGTPCGKSAIPDCVAPFLNP
;
A
#
# COMPACT_ATOMS: atom_id res chain seq x y z
N MET A 1 -1.64 22.61 -19.18
CA MET A 1 -2.95 22.04 -18.82
C MET A 1 -3.09 20.73 -19.55
N TYR A 2 -2.87 19.58 -18.91
CA TYR A 2 -3.35 18.28 -19.38
C TYR A 2 -3.49 17.31 -18.19
N GLN A 3 -4.56 16.52 -18.27
CA GLN A 3 -5.11 15.55 -17.31
C GLN A 3 -4.25 14.28 -17.20
N SER A 4 -4.56 13.48 -16.17
CA SER A 4 -4.17 12.07 -16.10
C SER A 4 -4.49 11.35 -17.41
N SER A 5 -3.57 10.53 -17.88
CA SER A 5 -3.84 9.52 -18.89
C SER A 5 -4.02 8.19 -18.20
N ASP A 6 -5.26 7.75 -18.08
CA ASP A 6 -5.58 6.33 -17.91
C ASP A 6 -5.06 5.57 -19.14
N ARG A 7 -4.33 4.46 -18.95
CA ARG A 7 -4.14 3.47 -20.03
C ARG A 7 -5.44 2.73 -20.38
N THR A 8 -6.54 3.04 -19.71
CA THR A 8 -7.87 2.46 -19.97
C THR A 8 -8.79 3.49 -20.62
N ARG A 9 -8.69 3.64 -21.95
CA ARG A 9 -9.83 4.18 -22.70
C ARG A 9 -10.94 3.11 -22.65
N PRO A 10 -12.17 3.43 -22.25
CA PRO A 10 -13.27 2.49 -22.35
C PRO A 10 -13.61 2.36 -23.84
N ASP A 11 -13.07 1.34 -24.50
CA ASP A 11 -13.68 0.91 -25.74
C ASP A 11 -15.01 0.27 -25.36
N SER A 12 -16.10 0.84 -25.83
CA SER A 12 -17.48 0.38 -25.61
C SER A 12 -17.79 -1.01 -26.21
N ASN A 13 -16.74 -1.74 -26.61
CA ASN A 13 -16.75 -3.11 -27.12
C ASN A 13 -15.58 -3.98 -26.60
N ALA A 14 -14.70 -3.48 -25.71
CA ALA A 14 -13.58 -4.25 -25.19
C ALA A 14 -13.98 -5.01 -23.91
N THR A 15 -14.12 -6.33 -24.02
CA THR A 15 -14.56 -7.23 -22.95
C THR A 15 -13.44 -7.62 -21.95
N ASN A 16 -12.37 -6.85 -21.83
CA ASN A 16 -11.23 -7.16 -20.95
C ASN A 16 -11.12 -6.11 -19.84
N TYR A 17 -11.38 -6.53 -18.59
CA TYR A 17 -11.13 -5.73 -17.39
C TYR A 17 -9.66 -5.89 -17.03
N VAL A 18 -8.88 -4.83 -17.26
CA VAL A 18 -7.43 -4.76 -17.10
C VAL A 18 -7.15 -4.07 -15.77
N CYS A 19 -6.10 -4.46 -15.04
CA CYS A 19 -5.70 -3.68 -13.89
C CYS A 19 -5.22 -2.30 -14.34
N GLY A 20 -5.83 -1.26 -13.77
CA GLY A 20 -5.41 0.12 -13.96
C GLY A 20 -3.99 0.32 -13.42
N SER A 21 -3.15 0.89 -14.26
CA SER A 21 -1.91 1.54 -13.86
C SER A 21 -2.16 3.05 -13.94
N ASP A 22 -2.02 3.76 -12.82
CA ASP A 22 -2.31 5.20 -12.76
C ASP A 22 -0.99 5.97 -12.83
N SER A 23 -0.86 6.87 -13.81
CA SER A 23 0.38 7.59 -14.10
C SER A 23 0.42 8.99 -13.49
N LEU A 24 1.59 9.41 -13.00
CA LEU A 24 1.86 10.78 -12.54
C LEU A 24 2.63 11.65 -13.57
N PRO A 25 2.06 12.73 -14.16
CA PRO A 25 2.71 13.62 -15.12
C PRO A 25 3.44 14.84 -14.49
N THR A 26 4.58 15.28 -15.08
CA THR A 26 5.32 16.52 -14.75
C THR A 26 4.83 17.78 -15.48
N VAL A 27 4.99 18.96 -14.84
CA VAL A 27 4.87 20.29 -15.49
C VAL A 27 6.14 21.14 -15.26
N SER A 28 6.58 21.89 -16.28
CA SER A 28 7.77 22.74 -16.27
C SER A 28 7.58 24.09 -15.58
N ARG A 29 8.61 24.51 -14.83
CA ARG A 29 9.04 25.86 -14.38
C ARG A 29 7.92 26.87 -14.11
N ASP A 30 7.39 26.84 -12.89
CA ASP A 30 7.47 27.92 -11.91
C ASP A 30 6.78 27.50 -10.60
N LEU A 31 7.40 27.83 -9.46
CA LEU A 31 6.91 27.64 -8.08
C LEU A 31 6.79 26.20 -7.55
N LEU A 32 7.94 25.51 -7.42
CA LEU A 32 8.16 24.49 -6.38
C LEU A 32 8.95 25.17 -5.25
N LEU A 33 8.25 25.74 -4.25
CA LEU A 33 8.90 26.34 -3.08
C LEU A 33 8.65 25.52 -1.81
N HIS A 34 9.78 24.99 -1.33
CA HIS A 34 10.21 24.79 0.07
C HIS A 34 9.25 24.04 1.01
N ALA A 35 9.37 22.71 1.02
CA ALA A 35 9.17 21.94 2.24
C ALA A 35 10.51 21.85 2.99
N ASP A 36 10.95 22.95 3.60
CA ASP A 36 11.99 22.90 4.64
C ASP A 36 11.35 22.35 5.94
N PRO A 37 11.89 21.30 6.58
CA PRO A 37 11.21 20.66 7.72
C PRO A 37 11.22 21.47 9.03
N LEU A 38 11.75 22.70 9.09
CA LEU A 38 12.11 23.34 10.37
C LEU A 38 11.70 24.80 10.60
N THR A 39 10.95 25.46 9.70
CA THR A 39 10.51 26.85 9.95
C THR A 39 9.12 27.14 9.41
N SER A 40 8.08 26.81 10.18
CA SER A 40 6.76 27.44 10.05
C SER A 40 6.05 27.46 11.41
N LEU A 41 6.60 28.28 12.31
CA LEU A 41 5.84 28.83 13.43
C LEU A 41 5.52 30.28 13.04
N GLN A 42 4.27 30.55 12.65
CA GLN A 42 3.46 31.70 13.12
C GLN A 42 2.33 32.05 12.14
N SER A 43 1.11 31.90 12.67
CA SER A 43 -0.04 32.83 12.60
C SER A 43 -1.37 32.13 12.28
N HIS A 44 -1.84 31.31 13.21
CA HIS A 44 -3.26 30.91 13.25
C HIS A 44 -3.84 31.21 14.62
N SER A 45 -5.06 31.74 14.61
CA SER A 45 -5.85 32.23 15.74
C SER A 45 -5.93 31.24 16.93
N PRO A 46 -5.94 31.68 18.20
CA PRO A 46 -5.69 30.82 19.36
C PRO A 46 -6.79 29.82 19.75
N PHE A 47 -7.87 29.62 18.98
CA PHE A 47 -9.08 28.98 19.48
C PHE A 47 -9.45 27.59 18.94
N GLN A 48 -8.59 26.91 18.17
CA GLN A 48 -8.89 25.54 17.69
C GLN A 48 -7.76 24.50 17.79
N MET A 49 -6.68 24.77 18.53
CA MET A 49 -5.61 23.78 18.74
C MET A 49 -5.85 22.92 19.99
N LEU A 50 -7.01 22.24 20.04
CA LEU A 50 -7.10 21.00 20.80
C LEU A 50 -6.39 19.94 19.95
N MET A 51 -5.16 19.59 20.35
CA MET A 51 -4.41 18.44 19.84
C MET A 51 -5.25 17.16 20.04
N ARG A 52 -6.17 16.88 19.11
CA ARG A 52 -6.74 15.55 18.93
C ARG A 52 -5.56 14.67 18.54
N ARG A 53 -5.23 13.65 19.36
CA ARG A 53 -4.55 12.46 18.85
C ARG A 53 -5.30 12.07 17.58
N GLN A 54 -4.70 12.23 16.41
CA GLN A 54 -5.29 11.73 15.17
C GLN A 54 -5.28 10.21 15.30
N THR A 55 -6.40 9.66 15.74
CA THR A 55 -6.69 8.24 15.58
C THR A 55 -6.74 7.98 14.09
N ALA A 56 -6.06 6.93 13.62
CA ALA A 56 -6.14 6.51 12.22
C ALA A 56 -7.61 6.43 11.76
N PRO A 57 -7.92 6.72 10.48
CA PRO A 57 -9.29 6.65 9.98
C PRO A 57 -9.89 5.27 10.20
N ARG A 58 -11.22 5.20 10.25
CA ARG A 58 -11.95 3.94 10.41
C ARG A 58 -11.58 2.96 9.28
N GLY A 59 -11.41 1.69 9.60
CA GLY A 59 -10.97 0.64 8.67
C GLY A 59 -9.45 0.40 8.67
N CYS A 60 -8.66 1.39 9.09
CA CYS A 60 -7.21 1.19 9.26
C CYS A 60 -6.89 0.36 10.51
N PRO A 61 -5.65 -0.19 10.60
CA PRO A 61 -5.13 -0.83 11.79
C PRO A 61 -5.31 0.00 13.07
N THR A 62 -5.80 -0.64 14.13
CA THR A 62 -5.90 -0.02 15.45
C THR A 62 -4.56 0.01 16.19
N SER A 63 -3.64 -0.90 15.87
CA SER A 63 -2.23 -0.89 16.28
C SER A 63 -1.32 -0.63 15.07
N LYS A 64 -0.05 -0.30 15.32
CA LYS A 64 0.94 -0.16 14.24
C LYS A 64 1.11 -1.50 13.53
N LYS A 65 1.09 -1.49 12.20
CA LYS A 65 1.37 -2.67 11.36
C LYS A 65 2.41 -2.32 10.31
N ILE A 66 3.22 -3.28 9.90
CA ILE A 66 4.29 -3.10 8.94
C ILE A 66 4.02 -3.92 7.67
N VAL A 67 4.13 -3.29 6.50
CA VAL A 67 4.27 -4.01 5.24
C VAL A 67 5.75 -4.06 4.88
N TYR A 68 6.22 -5.28 4.70
CA TYR A 68 7.61 -5.53 4.31
C TYR A 68 7.78 -5.35 2.80
N THR A 69 8.74 -4.53 2.40
CA THR A 69 8.91 -4.08 1.01
C THR A 69 10.34 -4.34 0.54
N GLY A 70 10.50 -4.88 -0.68
CA GLY A 70 11.80 -4.90 -1.34
C GLY A 70 12.01 -3.65 -2.20
N VAL A 71 13.26 -3.21 -2.36
CA VAL A 71 13.61 -2.07 -3.21
C VAL A 71 14.59 -2.52 -4.27
N ALA A 72 14.34 -2.16 -5.53
CA ALA A 72 15.26 -2.38 -6.65
C ALA A 72 15.77 -1.05 -7.19
N LEU A 73 17.08 -1.00 -7.48
CA LEU A 73 17.74 0.14 -8.10
C LEU A 73 18.23 -0.28 -9.47
N ASP A 74 17.72 0.34 -10.53
CA ASP A 74 18.20 0.07 -11.88
C ASP A 74 19.53 0.80 -12.17
N CYS A 75 20.17 0.39 -13.27
CA CYS A 75 21.46 0.91 -13.70
C CYS A 75 21.44 2.43 -13.93
N THR A 76 20.31 2.98 -14.37
CA THR A 76 20.17 4.40 -14.69
C THR A 76 20.08 5.23 -13.41
N TYR A 77 19.39 4.74 -12.39
CA TYR A 77 19.35 5.35 -11.06
C TYR A 77 20.73 5.31 -10.40
N ILE A 78 21.41 4.17 -10.46
CA ILE A 78 22.78 4.03 -9.93
C ILE A 78 23.75 4.99 -10.63
N THR A 79 23.65 5.10 -11.95
CA THR A 79 24.47 6.05 -12.74
C THR A 79 24.19 7.49 -12.32
N LYS A 80 22.92 7.87 -12.11
CA LYS A 80 22.53 9.21 -11.66
C LYS A 80 23.17 9.56 -10.30
N HIS A 81 23.22 8.62 -9.37
CA HIS A 81 23.79 8.83 -8.04
C HIS A 81 25.30 8.56 -7.96
N GLY A 82 25.93 8.15 -9.06
CA GLY A 82 27.37 7.92 -9.18
C GLY A 82 27.89 6.62 -8.53
N SER A 83 27.14 6.01 -7.61
CA SER A 83 27.50 4.73 -6.99
C SER A 83 26.28 3.97 -6.47
N VAL A 84 26.43 2.65 -6.30
CA VAL A 84 25.40 1.81 -5.68
C VAL A 84 25.10 2.25 -4.25
N GLN A 85 26.13 2.65 -3.49
CA GLN A 85 25.97 3.10 -2.11
C GLN A 85 25.13 4.38 -2.04
N ALA A 86 25.47 5.41 -2.81
CA ALA A 86 24.73 6.67 -2.82
C ALA A 86 23.27 6.48 -3.26
N ALA A 87 23.03 5.63 -4.26
CA ALA A 87 21.69 5.29 -4.71
C ALA A 87 20.89 4.55 -3.61
N ARG A 88 21.53 3.63 -2.89
CA ARG A 88 20.92 2.89 -1.78
C ARG A 88 20.56 3.80 -0.61
N GLU A 89 21.47 4.67 -0.19
CA GLU A 89 21.23 5.64 0.88
C GLU A 89 20.06 6.59 0.53
N ARG A 90 20.01 7.07 -0.72
CA ARG A 90 18.90 7.90 -1.20
C ARG A 90 17.57 7.16 -1.17
N ALA A 91 17.53 5.93 -1.69
CA ALA A 91 16.30 5.12 -1.70
C ALA A 91 15.80 4.84 -0.28
N LEU A 92 16.69 4.47 0.65
CA LEU A 92 16.32 4.25 2.06
C LEU A 92 15.80 5.53 2.73
N SER A 93 16.42 6.68 2.46
CA SER A 93 15.94 7.98 2.96
C SER A 93 14.54 8.33 2.43
N ASN A 94 14.23 8.03 1.17
CA ASN A 94 12.88 8.21 0.62
C ASN A 94 11.88 7.29 1.34
N PHE A 95 12.20 6.00 1.49
CA PHE A 95 11.34 5.02 2.17
C PHE A 95 11.09 5.38 3.64
N LEU A 96 12.05 6.01 4.30
CA LEU A 96 11.88 6.54 5.65
C LEU A 96 10.79 7.62 5.71
N SER A 97 10.84 8.59 4.80
CA SER A 97 9.84 9.66 4.70
C SER A 97 8.45 9.10 4.39
N VAL A 98 8.38 8.11 3.49
CA VAL A 98 7.13 7.39 3.18
C VAL A 98 6.61 6.67 4.42
N SER A 99 7.44 5.88 5.10
CA SER A 99 7.04 5.12 6.30
C SER A 99 6.53 6.05 7.41
N ASN A 100 7.18 7.20 7.62
CA ASN A 100 6.74 8.21 8.56
C ASN A 100 5.36 8.78 8.22
N LEU A 101 5.09 9.05 6.94
CA LEU A 101 3.80 9.54 6.47
C LEU A 101 2.69 8.49 6.71
N PHE A 102 2.90 7.26 6.25
CA PHE A 102 1.93 6.18 6.42
C PHE A 102 1.72 5.84 7.90
N SER A 103 2.77 5.88 8.73
CA SER A 103 2.67 5.55 10.14
C SER A 103 1.81 6.57 10.88
N LYS A 104 1.91 7.86 10.50
CA LYS A 104 1.13 8.94 11.13
C LYS A 104 -0.34 8.93 10.71
N GLN A 105 -0.64 8.65 9.44
CA GLN A 105 -2.02 8.72 8.95
C GLN A 105 -2.79 7.40 9.05
N PHE A 106 -2.10 6.25 8.99
CA PHE A 106 -2.75 4.95 8.82
C PHE A 106 -2.40 3.91 9.87
N ASN A 107 -1.50 4.22 10.81
CA ASN A 107 -0.83 3.21 11.65
C ASN A 107 -0.13 2.12 10.81
N MET A 108 0.30 2.44 9.59
CA MET A 108 1.00 1.52 8.69
C MET A 108 2.45 1.96 8.51
N GLN A 109 3.41 1.08 8.67
CA GLN A 109 4.82 1.33 8.44
C GLN A 109 5.27 0.58 7.19
N ILE A 110 6.26 1.15 6.49
CA ILE A 110 6.92 0.49 5.36
C ILE A 110 8.30 0.04 5.82
N GLY A 111 8.50 -1.28 5.92
CA GLY A 111 9.78 -1.87 6.33
C GLY A 111 10.56 -2.38 5.13
N VAL A 112 11.71 -1.80 4.82
CA VAL A 112 12.53 -2.28 3.69
C VAL A 112 13.24 -3.58 4.08
N LEU A 113 13.01 -4.68 3.38
CA LEU A 113 13.68 -5.96 3.65
C LEU A 113 15.07 -6.04 3.02
N ASP A 114 15.19 -5.52 1.81
CA ASP A 114 16.40 -5.60 1.00
C ASP A 114 16.40 -4.50 -0.05
N VAL A 115 17.60 -4.04 -0.42
CA VAL A 115 17.83 -3.12 -1.52
C VAL A 115 18.76 -3.79 -2.51
N VAL A 116 18.19 -4.31 -3.60
CA VAL A 116 18.96 -4.92 -4.69
C VAL A 116 19.32 -3.88 -5.73
N ALA A 117 20.54 -3.96 -6.26
CA ALA A 117 21.07 -2.99 -7.19
C ALA A 117 21.60 -3.67 -8.46
N PHE A 118 21.25 -3.11 -9.62
CA PHE A 118 21.65 -3.64 -10.92
C PHE A 118 22.50 -2.61 -11.67
N PRO A 119 23.82 -2.49 -11.39
CA PRO A 119 24.64 -1.37 -11.85
C PRO A 119 24.91 -1.34 -13.35
N GLN A 120 24.75 -2.45 -14.07
CA GLN A 120 25.05 -2.56 -15.50
C GLN A 120 23.77 -2.75 -16.30
N CYS A 121 23.47 -1.85 -17.23
CA CYS A 121 22.34 -2.01 -18.13
C CYS A 121 22.64 -3.06 -19.21
N ASN A 122 21.59 -3.73 -19.73
CA ASN A 122 21.70 -4.68 -20.85
C ASN A 122 22.68 -5.85 -20.63
N ASP A 123 23.01 -6.16 -19.38
CA ASP A 123 23.71 -7.39 -19.04
C ASP A 123 22.74 -8.56 -19.22
N THR A 124 23.16 -9.62 -19.92
CA THR A 124 22.36 -10.84 -20.15
C THR A 124 21.93 -11.55 -18.86
N SER A 125 22.62 -11.29 -17.75
CA SER A 125 22.26 -11.78 -16.42
C SER A 125 21.33 -10.84 -15.65
N SER A 126 21.05 -9.65 -16.18
CA SER A 126 20.19 -8.65 -15.57
C SER A 126 18.71 -8.90 -15.85
N PRO A 127 17.81 -8.50 -14.94
CA PRO A 127 16.38 -8.53 -15.21
C PRO A 127 15.99 -7.67 -16.41
N ALA A 128 14.93 -8.07 -17.11
CA ALA A 128 14.46 -7.41 -18.34
C ALA A 128 14.06 -5.92 -18.16
N PHE A 129 13.73 -5.48 -16.94
CA PHE A 129 13.46 -4.07 -16.66
C PHE A 129 14.73 -3.21 -16.56
N ASN A 130 15.91 -3.82 -16.39
CA ASN A 130 17.17 -3.11 -16.17
C ASN A 130 17.86 -2.72 -17.49
N VAL A 131 17.21 -1.82 -18.20
CA VAL A 131 17.63 -1.33 -19.52
C VAL A 131 17.78 0.20 -19.49
N PRO A 132 18.60 0.78 -20.39
CA PRO A 132 18.74 2.23 -20.50
C PRO A 132 17.41 2.92 -20.80
N CYS A 133 17.35 4.23 -20.56
CA CYS A 133 16.16 5.01 -20.90
C CYS A 133 15.96 5.04 -22.41
N SER A 134 14.77 4.63 -22.86
CA SER A 134 14.42 4.56 -24.28
C SER A 134 12.93 4.85 -24.44
N PRO A 135 12.52 5.64 -25.45
CA PRO A 135 11.11 5.80 -25.80
C PRO A 135 10.43 4.50 -26.23
N ALA A 136 11.21 3.48 -26.62
CA ALA A 136 10.71 2.16 -27.02
C ALA A 136 10.52 1.20 -25.84
N PHE A 137 10.86 1.62 -24.62
CA PHE A 137 10.64 0.85 -23.40
C PHE A 137 10.18 1.81 -22.31
N ASP A 138 8.88 2.06 -22.31
CA ASP A 138 8.27 3.09 -21.49
C ASP A 138 8.05 2.65 -20.03
N MET A 139 7.44 3.50 -19.22
CA MET A 139 7.20 3.22 -17.80
C MET A 139 6.27 2.02 -17.61
N GLY A 140 5.30 1.83 -18.51
CA GLY A 140 4.40 0.67 -18.49
C GLY A 140 5.16 -0.62 -18.78
N ASP A 141 6.01 -0.62 -19.80
CA ASP A 141 6.88 -1.75 -20.12
C ASP A 141 7.81 -2.09 -18.95
N ARG A 142 8.38 -1.05 -18.32
CA ARG A 142 9.27 -1.18 -17.17
C ARG A 142 8.55 -1.73 -15.93
N LEU A 143 7.36 -1.21 -15.61
CA LEU A 143 6.54 -1.73 -14.51
C LEU A 143 6.13 -3.19 -14.78
N SER A 144 5.72 -3.51 -16.00
CA SER A 144 5.35 -4.88 -16.41
C SER A 144 6.52 -5.85 -16.25
N ALA A 145 7.68 -5.54 -16.83
CA ALA A 145 8.89 -6.37 -16.70
C ALA A 145 9.36 -6.51 -15.24
N PHE A 146 9.25 -5.43 -14.45
CA PHE A 146 9.56 -5.46 -13.02
C PHE A 146 8.59 -6.33 -12.22
N SER A 147 7.30 -6.29 -12.56
CA SER A 147 6.26 -7.11 -11.96
C SER A 147 6.44 -8.59 -12.28
N GLN A 148 6.85 -8.91 -13.50
CA GLN A 148 7.21 -10.27 -13.89
C GLN A 148 8.40 -10.78 -13.06
N TRP A 149 9.46 -9.97 -12.94
CA TRP A 149 10.63 -10.30 -12.12
C TRP A 149 10.25 -10.47 -10.64
N ARG A 150 9.44 -9.57 -10.08
CA ARG A 150 8.89 -9.67 -8.71
C ARG A 150 8.25 -11.03 -8.47
N GLY A 151 7.42 -11.50 -9.41
CA GLY A 151 6.68 -12.75 -9.30
C GLY A 151 7.55 -14.00 -9.19
N THR A 152 8.84 -13.92 -9.52
CA THR A 152 9.80 -15.03 -9.36
C THR A 152 10.39 -15.11 -7.94
N ARG A 153 10.12 -14.11 -7.09
CA ARG A 153 10.73 -14.00 -5.75
C ARG A 153 9.84 -14.61 -4.67
N GLN A 154 10.45 -15.32 -3.72
CA GLN A 154 9.79 -15.89 -2.54
C GLN A 154 10.44 -15.34 -1.26
N ASP A 155 10.39 -14.03 -1.08
CA ASP A 155 10.99 -13.30 0.04
C ASP A 155 9.97 -12.82 1.08
N GLY A 156 8.69 -13.14 0.89
CA GLY A 156 7.60 -12.72 1.76
C GLY A 156 7.39 -11.19 1.82
N ALA A 157 7.94 -10.41 0.88
CA ALA A 157 7.65 -8.98 0.82
C ALA A 157 6.25 -8.75 0.24
N GLY A 158 5.46 -7.87 0.86
CA GLY A 158 4.13 -7.48 0.40
C GLY A 158 4.16 -6.53 -0.80
N LEU A 159 5.25 -5.77 -0.95
CA LEU A 159 5.47 -4.83 -2.04
C LEU A 159 6.90 -4.91 -2.56
N TRP A 160 7.11 -4.51 -3.80
CA TRP A 160 8.42 -4.14 -4.33
C TRP A 160 8.36 -2.81 -5.07
N HIS A 161 9.39 -1.99 -4.90
CA HIS A 161 9.44 -0.69 -5.55
C HIS A 161 10.74 -0.52 -6.33
N LEU A 162 10.63 -0.05 -7.57
CA LEU A 162 11.78 0.20 -8.45
C LEU A 162 12.10 1.69 -8.50
N TYR A 163 13.36 2.04 -8.32
CA TYR A 163 13.89 3.36 -8.68
C TYR A 163 14.61 3.31 -10.02
N THR A 164 14.28 4.28 -10.88
CA THR A 164 14.88 4.48 -12.20
C THR A 164 15.15 5.97 -12.44
N ALA A 165 16.08 6.31 -13.34
CA ALA A 165 16.20 7.67 -13.85
C ALA A 165 15.33 7.92 -15.10
N CYS A 166 14.66 6.89 -15.61
CA CYS A 166 13.89 6.93 -16.85
C CYS A 166 12.44 7.35 -16.62
N SER A 167 12.03 8.49 -17.17
CA SER A 167 10.63 8.90 -17.27
C SER A 167 10.06 8.59 -18.66
N SER A 168 8.74 8.57 -18.80
CA SER A 168 8.06 8.35 -20.10
C SER A 168 7.09 9.48 -20.40
N GLY A 169 7.49 10.36 -21.32
CA GLY A 169 6.78 11.62 -21.53
C GLY A 169 6.77 12.44 -20.23
N SER A 170 5.58 12.78 -19.74
CA SER A 170 5.40 13.43 -18.45
C SER A 170 5.38 12.44 -17.27
N THR A 171 5.19 11.14 -17.50
CA THR A 171 5.03 10.13 -16.44
C THR A 171 6.32 9.89 -15.67
N ILE A 172 6.28 10.12 -14.35
CA ILE A 172 7.42 9.93 -13.43
C ILE A 172 7.17 8.91 -12.31
N GLY A 173 5.97 8.35 -12.27
CA GLY A 173 5.60 7.29 -11.35
C GLY A 173 4.49 6.45 -11.95
N LEU A 174 4.51 5.15 -11.65
CA LEU A 174 3.48 4.22 -12.07
C LEU A 174 3.42 3.03 -11.10
N ALA A 175 2.21 2.67 -10.68
CA ALA A 175 1.98 1.51 -9.84
C ALA A 175 0.66 0.82 -10.20
N TRP A 176 0.57 -0.46 -9.84
CA TRP A 176 -0.67 -1.20 -9.98
C TRP A 176 -1.62 -0.92 -8.81
N LEU A 177 -2.84 -0.49 -9.12
CA LEU A 177 -3.86 -0.23 -8.10
C LEU A 177 -4.26 -1.51 -7.36
N ASN A 178 -4.42 -1.44 -6.04
CA ASN A 178 -4.86 -2.54 -5.16
C ASN A 178 -3.91 -3.75 -5.07
N MET A 179 -2.66 -3.66 -5.51
CA MET A 179 -1.78 -4.84 -5.58
C MET A 179 -0.94 -5.11 -4.34
N VAL A 180 -1.10 -4.36 -3.24
CA VAL A 180 -0.43 -4.71 -1.98
C VAL A 180 -0.71 -6.17 -1.59
N CYS A 181 0.34 -6.83 -1.08
CA CYS A 181 0.36 -8.25 -0.71
C CYS A 181 0.26 -9.26 -1.86
N ASN A 182 0.20 -8.83 -3.12
CA ASN A 182 0.30 -9.76 -4.26
C ASN A 182 1.76 -10.02 -4.64
N SER A 183 2.34 -11.09 -4.08
CA SER A 183 3.71 -11.50 -4.37
C SER A 183 3.88 -12.27 -5.69
N ARG A 184 2.79 -12.84 -6.22
CA ARG A 184 2.78 -13.56 -7.51
C ARG A 184 2.52 -12.60 -8.66
N ALA A 185 3.14 -12.87 -9.82
CA ALA A 185 2.85 -12.15 -11.06
C ALA A 185 1.68 -12.81 -11.81
N PHE A 186 0.81 -11.98 -12.36
CA PHE A 186 -0.30 -12.39 -13.23
C PHE A 186 -0.17 -11.69 -14.57
N SER A 187 -0.45 -12.39 -15.67
CA SER A 187 -0.47 -11.79 -17.01
C SER A 187 -1.86 -11.25 -17.33
N GLN A 188 -1.91 -10.08 -17.96
CA GLN A 188 -3.13 -9.48 -18.52
C GLN A 188 -2.88 -8.99 -19.95
N ALA A 189 -3.96 -8.77 -20.71
CA ALA A 189 -3.86 -8.08 -21.99
C ALA A 189 -3.79 -6.57 -21.75
N ALA A 190 -2.78 -5.92 -22.33
CA ALA A 190 -2.65 -4.47 -22.37
C ALA A 190 -3.66 -3.85 -23.35
N ALA A 191 -3.80 -2.53 -23.30
CA ALA A 191 -4.71 -1.78 -24.18
C ALA A 191 -4.37 -1.92 -25.68
N ASP A 192 -3.10 -2.15 -26.01
CA ASP A 192 -2.62 -2.36 -27.37
C ASP A 192 -2.65 -3.85 -27.79
N GLY A 193 -3.16 -4.73 -26.93
CA GLY A 193 -3.22 -6.18 -27.15
C GLY A 193 -1.94 -6.94 -26.79
N SER A 194 -0.89 -6.26 -26.33
CA SER A 194 0.32 -6.90 -25.80
C SER A 194 0.05 -7.56 -24.44
N THR A 195 1.02 -8.33 -23.92
CA THR A 195 0.90 -8.96 -22.59
C THR A 195 1.64 -8.12 -21.55
N GLU A 196 0.94 -7.73 -20.49
CA GLU A 196 1.49 -7.06 -19.32
C GLU A 196 1.48 -7.99 -18.10
N TYR A 197 2.42 -7.78 -17.17
CA TYR A 197 2.47 -8.52 -15.91
C TYR A 197 2.18 -7.60 -14.72
N VAL A 198 1.40 -8.12 -13.78
CA VAL A 198 0.89 -7.40 -12.61
C VAL A 198 1.30 -8.10 -11.34
N SER A 199 1.79 -7.33 -10.36
CA SER A 199 2.08 -7.79 -9.00
C SER A 199 2.03 -6.59 -8.04
N GLY A 200 2.33 -6.79 -6.75
CA GLY A 200 2.49 -5.73 -5.76
C GLY A 200 3.74 -4.89 -6.00
N THR A 201 3.71 -4.10 -7.07
CA THR A 201 4.85 -3.34 -7.59
C THR A 201 4.50 -1.90 -7.92
N GLY A 202 5.50 -1.04 -7.77
CA GLY A 202 5.48 0.36 -8.19
C GLY A 202 6.85 0.79 -8.72
N VAL A 203 6.87 1.85 -9.51
CA VAL A 203 8.09 2.44 -10.08
C VAL A 203 8.09 3.95 -9.81
N THR A 204 9.20 4.47 -9.31
CA THR A 204 9.46 5.91 -9.23
C THR A 204 10.63 6.27 -10.12
N ALA A 205 10.39 7.20 -11.04
CA ALA A 205 11.43 7.82 -11.83
C ALA A 205 11.95 9.08 -11.16
N SER A 206 13.26 9.26 -11.28
CA SER A 206 13.97 10.45 -10.85
C SER A 206 14.58 11.14 -12.06
N PRO A 207 13.76 11.78 -12.92
CA PRO A 207 14.30 12.51 -14.05
C PRO A 207 15.17 13.69 -13.57
N PRO A 208 16.08 14.22 -14.40
CA PRO A 208 16.90 15.37 -14.03
C PRO A 208 16.11 16.63 -13.64
N SER A 209 14.85 16.74 -14.08
CA SER A 209 13.95 17.85 -13.79
C SER A 209 13.28 17.78 -12.42
N LEU A 210 13.33 16.63 -11.73
CA LEU A 210 12.73 16.47 -10.40
C LEU A 210 13.66 17.09 -9.34
N PRO A 211 13.15 17.91 -8.41
CA PRO A 211 13.94 18.37 -7.28
C PRO A 211 14.50 17.20 -6.47
N PRO A 212 15.66 17.37 -5.81
CA PRO A 212 16.31 16.30 -5.06
C PRO A 212 15.38 15.59 -4.08
N ASP A 213 14.46 16.32 -3.41
CA ASP A 213 13.57 15.78 -2.38
C ASP A 213 12.14 15.47 -2.85
N GLY A 214 11.90 15.41 -4.17
CA GLY A 214 10.59 15.08 -4.72
C GLY A 214 10.29 13.58 -4.78
N GLU A 215 11.32 12.73 -4.79
CA GLU A 215 11.19 11.29 -5.03
C GLU A 215 10.32 10.56 -4.01
N TRP A 216 10.43 10.94 -2.73
CA TRP A 216 9.69 10.27 -1.65
C TRP A 216 8.19 10.53 -1.74
N LEU A 217 7.76 11.70 -2.26
CA LEU A 217 6.34 12.00 -2.49
C LEU A 217 5.76 11.14 -3.61
N ILE A 218 6.52 10.96 -4.70
CA ILE A 218 6.13 10.06 -5.79
C ILE A 218 6.06 8.63 -5.27
N THR A 219 7.06 8.21 -4.49
CA THR A 219 7.08 6.87 -3.88
C THR A 219 5.87 6.66 -2.98
N ALA A 220 5.49 7.66 -2.16
CA ALA A 220 4.30 7.61 -1.32
C ALA A 220 3.01 7.53 -2.15
N HIS A 221 2.92 8.27 -3.24
CA HIS A 221 1.79 8.25 -4.17
C HIS A 221 1.60 6.86 -4.80
N GLU A 222 2.68 6.29 -5.35
CA GLU A 222 2.66 4.97 -5.98
C GLU A 222 2.31 3.85 -4.98
N ILE A 223 2.85 3.90 -3.76
CA ILE A 223 2.47 2.97 -2.70
C ILE A 223 1.00 3.18 -2.29
N GLY A 224 0.51 4.42 -2.29
CA GLY A 224 -0.90 4.76 -2.09
C GLY A 224 -1.81 4.03 -3.08
N HIS A 225 -1.44 4.00 -4.36
CA HIS A 225 -2.14 3.19 -5.37
C HIS A 225 -2.08 1.70 -5.06
N ASN A 226 -0.92 1.14 -4.71
CA ASN A 226 -0.85 -0.27 -4.33
C ASN A 226 -1.79 -0.61 -3.16
N MET A 227 -1.97 0.32 -2.22
CA MET A 227 -2.90 0.18 -1.08
C MET A 227 -4.37 0.51 -1.43
N GLY A 228 -4.63 0.97 -2.65
CA GLY A 228 -5.98 1.14 -3.20
C GLY A 228 -6.55 2.55 -3.18
N GLY A 229 -5.72 3.57 -2.90
CA GLY A 229 -6.12 4.95 -3.08
C GLY A 229 -6.15 5.33 -4.57
N ARG A 230 -7.23 5.95 -5.04
CA ARG A 230 -7.28 6.60 -6.36
C ARG A 230 -6.80 8.04 -6.30
N HIS A 231 -6.59 8.64 -7.47
CA HIS A 231 -6.26 10.06 -7.57
C HIS A 231 -7.32 10.94 -6.95
N ASP A 232 -6.90 11.99 -6.25
CA ASP A 232 -7.77 13.04 -5.75
C ASP A 232 -8.34 13.87 -6.90
N CYS A 233 -9.62 14.24 -6.82
CA CYS A 233 -10.29 15.01 -7.87
C CYS A 233 -9.70 16.42 -8.01
N THR A 234 -9.50 16.86 -9.25
CA THR A 234 -8.95 18.17 -9.58
C THR A 234 -10.01 19.17 -10.06
N PRO A 235 -9.88 20.48 -9.76
CA PRO A 235 -10.94 21.48 -9.97
C PRO A 235 -11.43 21.68 -11.41
N ASN A 236 -10.59 21.42 -12.41
CA ASN A 236 -10.86 21.89 -13.78
C ASN A 236 -11.39 20.81 -14.72
N THR A 237 -11.38 19.54 -14.30
CA THR A 237 -11.55 18.41 -15.23
C THR A 237 -12.47 17.32 -14.72
N ASP A 238 -12.48 17.06 -13.40
CA ASP A 238 -13.14 15.85 -12.88
C ASP A 238 -14.54 16.15 -12.34
N CYS A 239 -14.78 17.39 -11.89
CA CYS A 239 -16.05 17.81 -11.29
C CYS A 239 -16.99 18.57 -12.25
N SER A 240 -16.61 18.73 -13.52
CA SER A 240 -17.36 19.55 -14.48
C SER A 240 -18.71 18.95 -14.91
N SER A 241 -18.90 17.63 -14.75
CA SER A 241 -20.08 16.87 -15.21
C SER A 241 -21.05 16.46 -14.09
N GLY A 242 -20.82 16.86 -12.83
CA GLY A 242 -21.80 16.75 -11.74
C GLY A 242 -22.27 15.34 -11.37
N GLY A 243 -21.53 14.29 -11.74
CA GLY A 243 -21.92 12.89 -11.50
C GLY A 243 -21.44 12.32 -10.15
N SER A 244 -22.11 11.25 -9.69
CA SER A 244 -21.80 10.47 -8.48
C SER A 244 -20.80 9.33 -8.69
N ASN A 245 -20.48 8.97 -9.94
CA ASN A 245 -19.48 7.96 -10.32
C ASN A 245 -18.23 8.64 -10.87
N LEU A 246 -17.41 9.16 -9.97
CA LEU A 246 -16.17 9.84 -10.32
C LEU A 246 -15.02 8.83 -10.35
N GLY A 247 -14.19 8.86 -11.40
CA GLY A 247 -12.94 8.08 -11.47
C GLY A 247 -11.87 8.54 -10.47
N CYS A 248 -12.18 9.52 -9.62
CA CYS A 248 -11.28 10.17 -8.66
C CYS A 248 -11.89 10.23 -7.26
N CYS A 249 -11.08 10.64 -6.29
CA CYS A 249 -11.43 10.78 -4.88
C CYS A 249 -11.80 12.23 -4.55
N SER A 250 -13.08 12.49 -4.22
CA SER A 250 -13.56 13.84 -3.92
C SER A 250 -13.28 14.24 -2.46
N CYS A 251 -12.57 15.35 -2.25
CA CYS A 251 -12.15 15.80 -0.91
C CYS A 251 -13.28 16.28 0.01
N ALA A 252 -14.51 16.45 -0.49
CA ALA A 252 -15.67 16.64 0.36
C ALA A 252 -16.88 15.94 -0.26
N ALA A 253 -17.58 15.13 0.55
CA ALA A 253 -18.93 14.70 0.21
C ALA A 253 -19.83 15.94 0.26
N ALA A 254 -20.15 16.55 -0.88
CA ALA A 254 -21.22 17.52 -0.90
C ALA A 254 -22.50 16.79 -0.44
N ALA A 255 -23.23 17.38 0.51
CA ALA A 255 -24.56 16.90 0.85
C ALA A 255 -25.39 16.84 -0.46
N GLY A 256 -25.71 15.63 -0.93
CA GLY A 256 -26.37 15.41 -2.22
C GLY A 256 -25.52 14.80 -3.36
N GLY A 257 -24.27 14.40 -3.12
CA GLY A 257 -23.49 13.60 -4.08
C GLY A 257 -22.79 14.40 -5.20
N ALA A 258 -22.66 15.73 -5.06
CA ALA A 258 -21.92 16.55 -6.01
C ALA A 258 -20.39 16.43 -5.81
N CYS A 259 -19.65 16.31 -6.92
CA CYS A 259 -18.19 16.30 -6.94
C CYS A 259 -17.61 17.58 -6.34
N ASN A 260 -16.79 17.46 -5.29
CA ASN A 260 -15.96 18.55 -4.79
C ASN A 260 -14.48 18.24 -5.04
N ALA A 261 -13.84 19.07 -5.85
CA ALA A 261 -12.41 18.95 -6.11
C ALA A 261 -11.60 19.33 -4.87
N CYS A 262 -10.42 18.75 -4.75
CA CYS A 262 -9.50 19.09 -3.68
C CYS A 262 -8.88 20.46 -3.94
N SER A 263 -9.21 21.45 -3.10
CA SER A 263 -8.62 22.80 -3.16
C SER A 263 -7.13 22.81 -2.77
N THR A 264 -6.71 21.83 -1.97
CA THR A 264 -5.33 21.55 -1.61
C THR A 264 -4.82 20.36 -2.42
N SER A 265 -3.60 20.46 -2.93
CA SER A 265 -2.96 19.33 -3.63
C SER A 265 -2.33 18.39 -2.60
N PHE A 266 -2.96 17.24 -2.36
CA PHE A 266 -2.50 16.18 -1.44
C PHE A 266 -1.60 15.16 -2.15
N VAL A 267 -1.10 14.16 -1.42
CA VAL A 267 -0.19 13.13 -1.95
C VAL A 267 -0.78 12.39 -3.16
N MET A 268 -2.08 12.08 -3.16
CA MET A 268 -2.76 11.40 -4.28
C MET A 268 -3.23 12.35 -5.39
N ASN A 269 -2.77 13.61 -5.40
CA ASN A 269 -3.08 14.49 -6.52
C ASN A 269 -2.50 13.90 -7.83
N PRO A 270 -3.26 13.88 -8.94
CA PRO A 270 -2.80 13.33 -10.22
C PRO A 270 -1.69 14.16 -10.85
N VAL A 271 -1.27 15.29 -10.26
CA VAL A 271 -0.09 16.04 -10.68
C VAL A 271 0.89 16.18 -9.51
N THR A 272 2.17 16.30 -9.84
CA THR A 272 3.28 16.23 -8.88
C THR A 272 3.38 17.43 -7.91
N ARG A 273 2.52 18.44 -8.06
CA ARG A 273 2.47 19.59 -7.15
C ARG A 273 1.70 19.16 -5.90
N VAL A 274 2.41 18.98 -4.79
CA VAL A 274 1.83 18.62 -3.49
C VAL A 274 1.99 19.82 -2.56
N ASP A 275 0.89 20.47 -2.22
CA ASP A 275 0.83 21.60 -1.28
C ASP A 275 0.80 21.10 0.17
N SER A 276 0.27 19.89 0.39
CA SER A 276 0.21 19.23 1.68
C SER A 276 0.76 17.81 1.56
N PRO A 277 1.89 17.49 2.22
CA PRO A 277 2.49 16.16 2.21
C PRO A 277 1.70 15.17 3.09
N GLN A 278 0.39 15.10 2.88
CA GLN A 278 -0.57 14.25 3.55
C GLN A 278 -1.53 13.65 2.52
N PHE A 279 -2.08 12.47 2.81
CA PHE A 279 -3.21 11.92 2.07
C PHE A 279 -4.48 12.72 2.37
N SER A 280 -5.32 12.93 1.35
CA SER A 280 -6.64 13.54 1.53
C SER A 280 -7.54 12.65 2.38
N PRO A 281 -8.60 13.20 3.01
CA PRO A 281 -9.58 12.39 3.75
C PRO A 281 -10.22 11.29 2.89
N CYS A 282 -10.43 11.55 1.59
CA CYS A 282 -11.01 10.58 0.67
C CYS A 282 -10.04 9.44 0.40
N SER A 283 -8.82 9.76 -0.05
CA SER A 283 -7.78 8.76 -0.32
C SER A 283 -7.47 7.93 0.92
N ALA A 284 -7.46 8.57 2.10
CA ALA A 284 -7.27 7.91 3.37
C ALA A 284 -8.39 6.90 3.68
N ASN A 285 -9.65 7.25 3.41
CA ASN A 285 -10.78 6.35 3.59
C ASN A 285 -10.73 5.16 2.62
N GLU A 286 -10.31 5.36 1.37
CA GLU A 286 -10.17 4.26 0.41
C GLU A 286 -9.08 3.27 0.82
N ILE A 287 -7.90 3.77 1.22
CA ILE A 287 -6.81 2.93 1.73
C ILE A 287 -7.25 2.15 2.96
N CYS A 288 -7.86 2.82 3.95
CA CYS A 288 -8.31 2.17 5.18
C CYS A 288 -9.44 1.16 4.96
N SER A 289 -10.43 1.47 4.12
CA SER A 289 -11.56 0.56 3.85
C SER A 289 -11.13 -0.72 3.12
N ARG A 290 -10.05 -0.65 2.34
CA ARG A 290 -9.50 -1.81 1.61
C ARG A 290 -8.49 -2.62 2.42
N TYR A 291 -7.95 -2.07 3.51
CA TYR A 291 -6.92 -2.72 4.34
C TYR A 291 -7.32 -4.13 4.77
N GLY A 292 -8.56 -4.34 5.21
CA GLY A 292 -9.03 -5.65 5.67
C GLY A 292 -8.93 -6.76 4.62
N VAL A 293 -8.95 -6.42 3.32
CA VAL A 293 -8.91 -7.40 2.24
C VAL A 293 -7.59 -7.40 1.48
N LEU A 294 -6.94 -6.24 1.32
CA LEU A 294 -5.67 -6.14 0.61
C LEU A 294 -4.46 -6.34 1.54
N GLY A 295 -4.60 -6.02 2.82
CA GLY A 295 -3.50 -5.96 3.80
C GLY A 295 -3.11 -7.28 4.45
N THR A 296 -3.33 -8.42 3.81
CA THR A 296 -3.14 -9.76 4.42
C THR A 296 -1.69 -10.12 4.77
N CYS A 297 -0.72 -9.43 4.18
CA CYS A 297 0.70 -9.60 4.45
C CYS A 297 1.27 -8.61 5.47
N PHE A 298 0.45 -7.70 6.02
CA PHE A 298 0.89 -6.78 7.06
C PHE A 298 1.12 -7.55 8.35
N ALA A 299 2.27 -7.31 8.98
CA ALA A 299 2.68 -7.97 10.21
C ALA A 299 2.81 -6.95 11.34
N ASP A 300 3.08 -7.43 12.55
CA ASP A 300 3.48 -6.56 13.65
C ASP A 300 4.93 -6.07 13.48
N PRO A 301 5.23 -4.83 13.91
CA PRO A 301 6.60 -4.31 13.92
C PRO A 301 7.56 -5.25 14.67
N GLY A 302 8.79 -5.36 14.17
CA GLY A 302 9.82 -6.22 14.80
C GLY A 302 9.70 -7.72 14.51
N THR A 303 8.71 -8.16 13.72
CA THR A 303 8.58 -9.58 13.34
C THR A 303 9.68 -10.05 12.37
N ARG A 304 10.33 -9.12 11.66
CA ARG A 304 11.44 -9.37 10.73
C ARG A 304 12.42 -8.19 10.73
N PRO A 305 13.72 -8.44 10.48
CA PRO A 305 14.71 -7.38 10.35
C PRO A 305 14.43 -6.51 9.12
N VAL A 306 14.75 -5.22 9.23
CA VAL A 306 14.65 -4.25 8.13
C VAL A 306 16.03 -3.69 7.80
N VAL A 307 16.28 -3.47 6.52
CA VAL A 307 17.42 -2.71 6.01
C VAL A 307 17.08 -1.23 6.15
N SER A 308 17.97 -0.51 6.82
CA SER A 308 17.85 0.93 7.03
C SER A 308 19.23 1.55 7.03
N ILE A 309 19.27 2.88 7.04
CA ILE A 309 20.48 3.65 7.36
C ILE A 309 20.75 3.72 8.87
N SER A 310 20.13 2.83 9.66
CA SER A 310 20.17 2.81 11.14
C SER A 310 19.84 4.19 11.70
N GLN A 311 18.64 4.69 11.38
CA GLN A 311 18.25 6.05 11.74
C GLN A 311 17.27 6.05 12.90
N CYS A 312 17.85 6.16 14.08
CA CYS A 312 17.13 6.43 15.30
C CYS A 312 16.20 7.64 15.16
N GLY A 313 14.95 7.42 15.53
CA GLY A 313 13.91 8.44 15.59
C GLY A 313 12.86 8.31 14.49
N ASN A 314 12.86 7.20 13.74
CA ASN A 314 11.88 6.89 12.71
C ASN A 314 10.69 6.08 13.24
N GLY A 315 10.76 5.63 14.49
CA GLY A 315 9.70 4.88 15.16
C GLY A 315 9.60 3.41 14.76
N ILE A 316 10.65 2.84 14.15
CA ILE A 316 10.85 1.42 13.85
C ILE A 316 12.10 0.98 14.60
N VAL A 317 12.00 -0.07 15.44
CA VAL A 317 13.16 -0.59 16.14
C VAL A 317 14.03 -1.40 15.18
N GLU A 318 15.26 -0.96 14.98
CA GLU A 318 16.23 -1.54 14.05
C GLU A 318 17.35 -2.30 14.79
N ASP A 319 18.15 -3.07 14.04
CA ASP A 319 19.31 -3.77 14.61
C ASP A 319 20.29 -2.76 15.23
N GLY A 320 20.54 -2.91 16.55
CA GLY A 320 21.37 -2.00 17.33
C GLY A 320 20.59 -0.99 18.17
N GLU A 321 19.29 -0.87 17.98
CA GLU A 321 18.39 -0.03 18.79
C GLU A 321 17.69 -0.87 19.86
N GLN A 322 17.45 -0.27 21.03
CA GLN A 322 16.68 -0.93 22.11
C GLN A 322 15.19 -0.53 22.08
N CYS A 323 14.90 0.64 21.51
CA CYS A 323 13.58 1.25 21.35
C CYS A 323 13.66 2.38 20.32
N ASP A 324 12.54 2.79 19.71
CA ASP A 324 12.49 4.00 18.89
C ASP A 324 11.15 4.73 19.08
N CYS A 325 11.22 5.87 19.76
CA CYS A 325 10.05 6.68 20.08
C CYS A 325 9.64 7.69 19.01
N GLY A 326 10.27 7.75 17.83
CA GLY A 326 9.88 8.63 16.73
C GLY A 326 10.49 10.04 16.84
N GLY A 327 11.77 10.13 17.20
CA GLY A 327 12.55 11.36 17.23
C GLY A 327 12.23 12.25 18.43
N ARG A 328 12.74 13.49 18.45
CA ARG A 328 12.60 14.38 19.62
C ARG A 328 11.15 14.54 20.08
N ASP A 329 10.22 14.80 19.15
CA ASP A 329 8.81 15.02 19.48
C ASP A 329 8.14 13.75 20.00
N GLY A 330 8.42 12.60 19.38
CA GLY A 330 7.88 11.32 19.80
C GLY A 330 8.43 10.83 21.15
N CYS A 331 9.68 11.20 21.46
CA CYS A 331 10.38 10.87 22.70
C CYS A 331 10.14 11.86 23.85
N ALA A 332 9.65 13.08 23.60
CA ALA A 332 9.52 14.14 24.60
C ALA A 332 8.75 13.69 25.86
N ASN A 333 7.72 12.86 25.68
CA ASN A 333 6.91 12.30 26.76
C ASN A 333 7.03 10.78 26.90
N ASN A 334 8.11 10.18 26.37
CA ASN A 334 8.36 8.76 26.50
C ASN A 334 9.10 8.46 27.82
N ALA A 335 8.54 7.62 28.68
CA ALA A 335 9.11 7.28 29.98
C ALA A 335 10.24 6.24 29.90
N CYS A 336 10.29 5.47 28.80
CA CYS A 336 11.10 4.26 28.69
C CYS A 336 12.24 4.40 27.67
N CYS A 337 12.09 5.27 26.68
CA CYS A 337 13.04 5.43 25.57
C CYS A 337 13.69 6.81 25.53
N ASN A 338 14.98 6.87 25.18
CA ASN A 338 15.72 8.09 24.92
C ASN A 338 15.73 8.46 23.43
N THR A 339 16.07 9.71 23.12
CA THR A 339 16.18 10.21 21.73
C THR A 339 17.34 9.62 20.93
N ASN A 340 18.21 8.84 21.56
CA ASN A 340 19.30 8.08 20.92
C ASN A 340 18.97 6.58 20.82
N CYS A 341 17.69 6.20 20.93
CA CYS A 341 17.18 4.84 20.73
C CYS A 341 17.74 3.79 21.69
N THR A 342 18.14 4.26 22.88
CA THR A 342 18.44 3.40 24.02
C THR A 342 17.34 3.49 25.07
N LEU A 343 17.14 2.38 25.79
CA LEU A 343 16.23 2.37 26.92
C LEU A 343 16.78 3.25 28.05
N LYS A 344 15.87 3.86 28.81
CA LYS A 344 16.17 4.59 30.04
C LYS A 344 16.54 3.61 31.15
N ALA A 345 17.29 4.09 32.14
CA ALA A 345 17.69 3.27 33.27
C ALA A 345 16.47 2.64 33.96
N GLY A 346 16.49 1.32 34.15
CA GLY A 346 15.41 0.55 34.75
C GLY A 346 14.32 0.11 33.77
N ALA A 347 14.31 0.56 32.52
CA ALA A 347 13.41 0.08 31.49
C ALA A 347 13.92 -1.23 30.87
N THR A 348 13.04 -2.22 30.70
CA THR A 348 13.33 -3.47 29.97
C THR A 348 12.70 -3.50 28.59
N CYS A 349 11.76 -2.59 28.33
CA CYS A 349 11.04 -2.42 27.07
C CYS A 349 10.50 -0.98 26.99
N ASP A 350 9.97 -0.60 25.83
CA ASP A 350 9.34 0.69 25.60
C ASP A 350 7.82 0.59 25.38
N ASP A 351 7.03 1.28 26.21
CA ASP A 351 5.56 1.29 26.14
C ASP A 351 4.98 1.73 24.78
N LYS A 352 5.75 2.47 23.96
CA LYS A 352 5.32 2.91 22.63
C LYS A 352 5.76 2.00 21.49
N SER A 353 6.94 1.39 21.61
CA SER A 353 7.54 0.56 20.57
C SER A 353 7.22 -0.93 20.73
N ASP A 354 6.99 -1.38 21.97
CA ASP A 354 6.81 -2.78 22.33
C ASP A 354 5.37 -3.03 22.85
N GLU A 355 4.62 -3.90 22.18
CA GLU A 355 3.18 -4.10 22.42
C GLU A 355 2.85 -4.65 23.81
N CYS A 356 3.75 -5.49 24.35
CA CYS A 356 3.65 -6.13 25.65
C CYS A 356 4.41 -5.39 26.77
N CYS A 357 4.68 -4.11 26.58
CA CYS A 357 5.32 -3.27 27.58
C CYS A 357 4.33 -2.35 28.29
N ARG A 358 4.37 -2.31 29.63
CA ARG A 358 3.65 -1.29 30.42
C ARG A 358 4.54 -0.79 31.54
N SER A 359 4.58 0.53 31.72
CA SER A 359 5.47 1.17 32.70
C SER A 359 6.92 0.71 32.55
N CYS A 360 7.36 0.56 31.30
CA CYS A 360 8.71 0.15 30.92
C CYS A 360 9.11 -1.27 31.35
N GLN A 361 8.13 -2.12 31.70
CA GLN A 361 8.33 -3.51 32.09
C GLN A 361 7.50 -4.44 31.21
N ILE A 362 8.03 -5.63 30.95
CA ILE A 362 7.27 -6.70 30.28
C ILE A 362 6.12 -7.09 31.21
N VAL A 363 4.89 -7.05 30.69
CA VAL A 363 3.71 -7.40 31.47
C VAL A 363 3.69 -8.90 31.76
N SER A 364 3.38 -9.28 32.99
CA SER A 364 3.24 -10.69 33.40
C SER A 364 2.09 -11.38 32.66
N ASN A 365 2.24 -12.67 32.33
CA ASN A 365 1.17 -13.50 31.77
C ASN A 365 -0.10 -13.47 32.64
N SER A 366 0.07 -13.40 33.96
CA SER A 366 -1.05 -13.38 34.92
C SER A 366 -2.01 -12.20 34.75
N THR A 367 -1.57 -11.09 34.13
CA THR A 367 -2.44 -9.95 33.86
C THR A 367 -3.35 -10.17 32.66
N ARG A 368 -3.07 -11.19 31.83
CA ARG A 368 -3.72 -11.44 30.54
C ARG A 368 -3.90 -10.13 29.76
N THR A 369 -2.82 -9.35 29.66
CA THR A 369 -2.83 -8.09 28.93
C THR A 369 -2.97 -8.37 27.44
N MET A 370 -4.07 -7.92 26.84
CA MET A 370 -4.28 -8.01 25.41
C MET A 370 -3.33 -7.05 24.69
N CYS A 371 -2.48 -7.59 23.82
CA CYS A 371 -1.54 -6.80 23.02
C CYS A 371 -2.08 -6.52 21.62
N ARG A 372 -2.78 -7.48 21.03
CA ARG A 372 -3.46 -7.30 19.75
C ARG A 372 -4.96 -7.61 19.89
N PRO A 373 -5.84 -6.63 19.63
CA PRO A 373 -7.27 -6.89 19.62
C PRO A 373 -7.66 -7.69 18.38
N SER A 374 -8.67 -8.53 18.51
CA SER A 374 -9.34 -9.18 17.38
C SER A 374 -9.92 -8.13 16.41
N ARG A 375 -9.73 -8.34 15.11
CA ARG A 375 -10.34 -7.55 14.03
C ARG A 375 -11.75 -8.01 13.65
N GLY A 376 -12.22 -9.12 14.20
CA GLY A 376 -13.52 -9.71 13.88
C GLY A 376 -13.58 -11.20 14.21
N GLU A 377 -14.70 -11.84 13.88
CA GLU A 377 -14.96 -13.25 14.26
C GLU A 377 -13.91 -14.25 13.72
N CYS A 378 -13.20 -13.88 12.65
CA CYS A 378 -12.17 -14.71 12.03
C CYS A 378 -10.77 -14.50 12.59
N ASP A 379 -10.59 -13.56 13.51
CA ASP A 379 -9.31 -13.11 14.03
C ASP A 379 -9.30 -13.23 15.56
N ARG A 380 -8.33 -13.94 16.16
CA ARG A 380 -8.32 -14.15 17.61
C ARG A 380 -7.56 -13.04 18.32
N PRO A 381 -7.96 -12.57 19.50
CA PRO A 381 -7.12 -11.61 20.23
C PRO A 381 -5.90 -12.30 20.84
N GLU A 382 -4.74 -11.64 20.81
CA GLU A 382 -3.51 -12.12 21.46
C GLU A 382 -3.24 -11.40 22.77
N PHE A 383 -2.64 -12.16 23.67
CA PHE A 383 -2.32 -11.75 25.02
C PHE A 383 -0.83 -11.96 25.27
N CYS A 384 -0.23 -11.03 26.00
CA CYS A 384 1.18 -11.09 26.35
C CYS A 384 1.50 -12.36 27.15
N ASP A 385 2.60 -13.02 26.77
CA ASP A 385 3.00 -14.31 27.32
C ASP A 385 3.76 -14.23 28.65
N GLY A 386 4.11 -13.02 29.10
CA GLY A 386 4.87 -12.78 30.33
C GLY A 386 6.39 -12.73 30.17
N THR A 387 6.91 -13.02 28.99
CA THR A 387 8.34 -13.25 28.76
C THR A 387 8.91 -12.42 27.60
N SER A 388 8.07 -12.08 26.63
CA SER A 388 8.44 -11.28 25.46
C SER A 388 7.87 -9.87 25.56
N LYS A 389 8.63 -8.89 25.05
CA LYS A 389 8.15 -7.52 24.84
C LYS A 389 7.27 -7.39 23.58
N LEU A 390 7.37 -8.36 22.67
CA LEU A 390 6.55 -8.47 21.46
C LEU A 390 5.27 -9.25 21.75
N CYS A 391 4.18 -8.90 21.07
CA CYS A 391 2.97 -9.72 21.11
C CYS A 391 3.25 -11.09 20.46
N PRO A 392 2.62 -12.17 20.94
CA PRO A 392 2.69 -13.45 20.25
C PRO A 392 2.22 -13.36 18.79
N LYS A 393 2.61 -14.36 17.99
CA LYS A 393 2.22 -14.45 16.58
C LYS A 393 0.70 -14.41 16.44
N ASP A 394 0.22 -13.65 15.45
CA ASP A 394 -1.18 -13.53 15.06
C ASP A 394 -1.81 -14.90 14.75
N GLU A 395 -2.89 -15.25 15.45
CA GLU A 395 -3.66 -16.48 15.27
C GLU A 395 -5.08 -16.20 14.72
N PHE A 396 -5.47 -17.01 13.73
CA PHE A 396 -6.78 -16.88 13.08
C PHE A 396 -7.73 -18.02 13.42
N ALA A 397 -9.03 -17.75 13.29
CA ALA A 397 -10.01 -18.82 13.25
C ALA A 397 -9.75 -19.73 12.03
N PRO A 398 -10.08 -21.03 12.11
CA PRO A 398 -9.99 -21.92 10.96
C PRO A 398 -10.68 -21.34 9.72
N ASN A 399 -10.01 -21.45 8.57
CA ASN A 399 -10.60 -21.09 7.29
C ASN A 399 -11.88 -21.89 7.05
N GLY A 400 -12.88 -21.27 6.43
CA GLY A 400 -14.20 -21.85 6.18
C GLY A 400 -15.21 -21.68 7.33
N ASN A 401 -14.80 -21.25 8.52
CA ASN A 401 -15.73 -20.94 9.60
C ASN A 401 -16.72 -19.85 9.18
N THR A 402 -18.01 -20.04 9.46
CA THR A 402 -19.03 -19.02 9.22
C THR A 402 -18.78 -17.81 10.10
N CYS A 403 -18.92 -16.62 9.51
CA CYS A 403 -18.76 -15.36 10.20
C CYS A 403 -19.77 -14.32 9.70
N GLN A 404 -20.03 -13.27 10.48
CA GLN A 404 -20.87 -12.15 10.06
C GLN A 404 -20.02 -11.06 9.40
N LEU A 405 -20.37 -10.75 8.14
CA LEU A 405 -19.80 -9.62 7.42
C LEU A 405 -20.42 -8.34 7.97
N THR A 406 -19.63 -7.58 8.72
CA THR A 406 -20.05 -6.31 9.31
C THR A 406 -18.97 -5.26 9.08
N GLY A 407 -19.34 -4.03 8.73
CA GLY A 407 -18.41 -2.90 8.58
C GLY A 407 -18.54 -2.11 7.28
N GLU A 408 -17.82 -0.99 7.21
CA GLU A 408 -17.64 -0.19 5.99
C GLU A 408 -16.74 -0.97 5.02
N GLY A 409 -17.20 -1.20 3.78
CA GLY A 409 -16.51 -2.01 2.78
C GLY A 409 -17.25 -3.28 2.39
N VAL A 410 -18.25 -3.73 3.17
CA VAL A 410 -19.21 -4.75 2.74
C VAL A 410 -20.08 -4.16 1.63
N VAL A 411 -20.10 -4.78 0.45
CA VAL A 411 -20.91 -4.31 -0.68
C VAL A 411 -22.12 -5.24 -0.86
N GLY A 412 -23.30 -4.64 -0.98
CA GLY A 412 -24.59 -5.35 -1.04
C GLY A 412 -25.18 -5.69 0.34
N ASN A 413 -26.21 -6.54 0.34
CA ASN A 413 -26.94 -6.98 1.54
C ASN A 413 -26.35 -8.28 2.15
N VAL A 414 -25.06 -8.56 1.89
CA VAL A 414 -24.42 -9.81 2.35
C VAL A 414 -24.06 -9.68 3.83
N THR A 415 -24.75 -10.43 4.68
CA THR A 415 -24.53 -10.41 6.14
C THR A 415 -23.68 -11.58 6.64
N THR A 416 -23.54 -12.65 5.85
CA THR A 416 -22.81 -13.86 6.25
C THR A 416 -21.69 -14.17 5.26
N GLY A 417 -20.49 -14.42 5.79
CA GLY A 417 -19.31 -14.83 5.04
C GLY A 417 -18.63 -16.05 5.66
N THR A 418 -17.42 -16.32 5.18
CA THR A 418 -16.54 -17.37 5.71
C THR A 418 -15.16 -16.81 6.01
N CYS A 419 -14.52 -17.34 7.04
CA CYS A 419 -13.15 -16.97 7.38
C CYS A 419 -12.17 -17.44 6.29
N ALA A 420 -11.33 -16.52 5.81
CA ALA A 420 -10.21 -16.80 4.93
C ALA A 420 -9.04 -15.90 5.34
N SER A 421 -7.91 -16.49 5.71
CA SER A 421 -6.70 -15.79 6.18
C SER A 421 -6.99 -14.75 7.27
N GLY A 422 -7.79 -15.12 8.27
CA GLY A 422 -8.14 -14.24 9.39
C GLY A 422 -9.23 -13.21 9.09
N GLN A 423 -9.74 -13.16 7.86
CA GLN A 423 -10.72 -12.17 7.43
C GLN A 423 -12.08 -12.83 7.20
N CYS A 424 -13.14 -12.17 7.68
CA CYS A 424 -14.49 -12.56 7.28
C CYS A 424 -14.74 -12.02 5.87
N THR A 425 -14.99 -12.90 4.91
CA THR A 425 -15.09 -12.50 3.50
C THR A 425 -15.99 -13.43 2.70
N THR A 426 -16.32 -13.03 1.47
CA THR A 426 -16.94 -13.88 0.45
C THR A 426 -16.22 -13.72 -0.88
N ARG A 427 -16.47 -14.65 -1.79
CA ARG A 427 -16.00 -14.56 -3.17
C ARG A 427 -16.42 -13.24 -3.82
N ASP A 428 -17.70 -12.92 -3.72
CA ASP A 428 -18.29 -11.73 -4.34
C ASP A 428 -17.69 -10.46 -3.73
N GLN A 429 -17.50 -10.43 -2.41
CA GLN A 429 -16.87 -9.31 -1.71
C GLN A 429 -15.43 -9.06 -2.19
N GLN A 430 -14.63 -10.11 -2.36
CA GLN A 430 -13.26 -9.96 -2.90
C GLN A 430 -13.27 -9.52 -4.37
N CYS A 431 -14.22 -10.02 -5.15
CA CYS A 431 -14.42 -9.58 -6.53
C CYS A 431 -14.76 -8.10 -6.62
N ILE A 432 -15.69 -7.63 -5.79
CA ILE A 432 -16.12 -6.23 -5.75
C ILE A 432 -14.97 -5.29 -5.38
N LEU A 433 -14.24 -5.58 -4.31
CA LEU A 433 -13.14 -4.70 -3.88
C LEU A 433 -12.01 -4.63 -4.90
N ARG A 434 -11.83 -5.71 -5.67
CA ARG A 434 -10.83 -5.82 -6.74
C ARG A 434 -11.34 -5.28 -8.08
N SER A 435 -12.65 -5.19 -8.29
CA SER A 435 -13.27 -4.63 -9.50
C SER A 435 -13.50 -3.12 -9.42
N GLN A 436 -13.36 -2.48 -8.25
CA GLN A 436 -13.35 -1.02 -8.10
C GLN A 436 -12.08 -0.34 -8.69
N VAL A 437 -11.43 -1.01 -9.64
CA VAL A 437 -10.34 -0.50 -10.48
C VAL A 437 -11.00 0.04 -11.75
N ALA A 438 -10.63 1.26 -12.15
CA ALA A 438 -11.23 2.11 -13.18
C ALA A 438 -12.09 1.41 -14.27
N GLY A 439 -13.34 1.88 -14.44
CA GLY A 439 -14.18 1.58 -15.61
C GLY A 439 -15.37 0.63 -15.37
N VAL A 440 -15.53 0.05 -14.18
CA VAL A 440 -16.75 -0.69 -13.79
C VAL A 440 -17.74 0.32 -13.19
N ASN A 441 -18.93 0.48 -13.77
CA ASN A 441 -19.94 1.35 -13.15
C ASN A 441 -20.32 0.78 -11.78
N ALA A 442 -20.62 1.64 -10.80
CA ALA A 442 -21.09 1.21 -9.49
C ALA A 442 -22.33 0.28 -9.57
N THR A 443 -23.15 0.42 -10.62
CA THR A 443 -24.27 -0.47 -10.93
C THR A 443 -23.85 -1.87 -11.36
N ASP A 444 -22.69 -2.04 -11.98
CA ASP A 444 -22.18 -3.33 -12.47
C ASP A 444 -21.52 -4.13 -11.32
N ILE A 445 -21.09 -3.42 -10.26
CA ILE A 445 -20.54 -3.98 -9.01
C ILE A 445 -21.64 -4.68 -8.20
N ASP A 446 -22.84 -4.10 -8.17
CA ASP A 446 -24.03 -4.71 -7.56
C ASP A 446 -24.52 -5.97 -8.32
N GLU A 447 -23.97 -6.22 -9.52
CA GLU A 447 -24.26 -7.38 -10.36
C GLU A 447 -23.14 -8.44 -10.37
N ILE A 448 -22.15 -8.33 -9.48
CA ILE A 448 -21.15 -9.41 -9.32
C ILE A 448 -21.84 -10.62 -8.66
N MET A 449 -21.97 -11.69 -9.43
CA MET A 449 -22.82 -12.83 -9.10
C MET A 449 -22.06 -14.15 -9.16
N GLY A 450 -21.59 -14.60 -7.99
CA GLY A 450 -21.27 -15.99 -7.72
C GLY A 450 -20.07 -16.58 -8.47
N GLU A 451 -20.00 -17.92 -8.44
CA GLU A 451 -18.91 -18.66 -9.06
C GLU A 451 -18.96 -18.61 -10.59
N CYS A 452 -17.78 -18.65 -11.20
CA CYS A 452 -17.63 -18.84 -12.64
C CYS A 452 -17.77 -20.31 -13.02
N PRO A 453 -18.89 -20.74 -13.65
CA PRO A 453 -19.09 -22.14 -13.97
C PRO A 453 -18.07 -22.61 -15.01
N ASN A 454 -17.50 -23.80 -14.79
CA ASN A 454 -16.59 -24.52 -15.70
C ASN A 454 -15.20 -23.90 -15.93
N LEU A 455 -14.79 -22.90 -15.13
CA LEU A 455 -13.43 -22.35 -15.14
C LEU A 455 -12.60 -22.92 -13.99
N PHE A 456 -12.17 -24.18 -14.11
CA PHE A 456 -11.14 -24.75 -13.23
C PHE A 456 -9.79 -24.66 -13.94
N THR A 457 -8.96 -23.70 -13.54
CA THR A 457 -7.60 -23.54 -14.11
C THR A 457 -6.51 -24.23 -13.29
N GLY A 458 -6.87 -24.98 -12.23
CA GLY A 458 -5.92 -25.56 -11.28
C GLY A 458 -5.19 -24.52 -10.41
N GLN A 459 -5.59 -23.25 -10.49
CA GLN A 459 -5.03 -22.14 -9.72
C GLN A 459 -6.19 -21.34 -9.11
N CYS A 460 -6.12 -20.95 -7.83
CA CYS A 460 -7.11 -20.08 -7.18
C CYS A 460 -6.99 -18.61 -7.63
N LYS A 461 -7.05 -18.40 -8.95
CA LYS A 461 -7.11 -17.09 -9.57
C LYS A 461 -8.46 -16.42 -9.27
N LEU A 462 -8.43 -15.10 -9.13
CA LEU A 462 -9.60 -14.29 -8.85
C LEU A 462 -10.50 -14.16 -10.09
N PHE A 463 -11.32 -15.17 -10.38
CA PHE A 463 -12.32 -15.08 -11.45
C PHE A 463 -13.63 -14.47 -10.93
N CYS A 464 -14.11 -13.42 -11.57
CA CYS A 464 -15.33 -12.73 -11.16
C CYS A 464 -16.35 -12.79 -12.29
N ARG A 465 -17.62 -12.94 -11.90
CA ARG A 465 -18.75 -13.00 -12.83
C ARG A 465 -19.61 -11.77 -12.64
N SER A 466 -19.98 -11.11 -13.73
CA SER A 466 -21.04 -10.08 -13.75
C SER A 466 -21.95 -10.31 -14.96
N ASN A 467 -23.16 -9.74 -14.96
CA ASN A 467 -24.04 -9.76 -16.11
C ASN A 467 -23.50 -8.92 -17.29
N VAL A 468 -22.62 -7.95 -17.02
CA VAL A 468 -22.05 -7.06 -18.04
C VAL A 468 -20.93 -7.73 -18.83
N PHE A 469 -20.09 -8.51 -18.15
CA PHE A 469 -18.86 -9.04 -18.75
C PHE A 469 -18.71 -10.56 -18.71
N GLY A 470 -19.70 -11.26 -18.16
CA GLY A 470 -19.64 -12.69 -17.94
C GLY A 470 -18.53 -13.04 -16.96
N CYS A 471 -17.88 -14.18 -17.19
CA CYS A 471 -16.78 -14.65 -16.35
C CYS A 471 -15.43 -14.15 -16.84
N ARG A 472 -14.71 -13.41 -15.99
CA ARG A 472 -13.40 -12.84 -16.32
C ARG A 472 -12.40 -13.01 -15.17
N PRO A 473 -11.13 -13.27 -15.46
CA PRO A 473 -10.08 -13.15 -14.46
C PRO A 473 -9.88 -11.67 -14.11
N LEU A 474 -9.83 -11.36 -12.82
CA LEU A 474 -9.25 -10.13 -12.28
C LEU A 474 -7.84 -10.45 -11.79
N SER A 475 -6.96 -9.45 -11.72
CA SER A 475 -5.61 -9.70 -11.20
C SER A 475 -5.61 -9.89 -9.70
N GLY A 476 -4.72 -10.78 -9.26
CA GLY A 476 -4.66 -11.27 -7.90
C GLY A 476 -5.24 -12.67 -7.75
N SER A 477 -5.25 -13.15 -6.52
CA SER A 477 -5.85 -14.42 -6.11
C SER A 477 -6.87 -14.18 -5.02
N PHE A 478 -7.81 -15.11 -4.87
CA PHE A 478 -8.63 -15.08 -3.66
C PHE A 478 -7.74 -15.26 -2.42
N LEU A 479 -8.18 -14.73 -1.28
CA LEU A 479 -7.55 -14.99 0.00
C LEU A 479 -7.47 -16.50 0.25
N ASP A 480 -6.32 -16.97 0.74
CA ASP A 480 -6.15 -18.38 1.10
C ASP A 480 -7.25 -18.82 2.10
N GLY A 481 -7.90 -19.94 1.81
CA GLY A 481 -9.11 -20.38 2.53
C GLY A 481 -10.43 -19.96 1.90
N THR A 482 -10.43 -19.12 0.86
CA THR A 482 -11.62 -18.84 0.05
C THR A 482 -11.87 -19.99 -0.93
N PRO A 483 -13.10 -20.53 -1.04
CA PRO A 483 -13.42 -21.56 -2.04
C PRO A 483 -13.20 -21.05 -3.48
N CYS A 484 -12.48 -21.83 -4.31
CA CYS A 484 -12.14 -21.44 -5.68
C CYS A 484 -12.76 -22.32 -6.80
N GLY A 485 -13.91 -22.95 -6.56
CA GLY A 485 -14.72 -23.69 -7.56
C GLY A 485 -14.74 -25.22 -7.38
N LYS A 486 -15.70 -25.91 -8.03
CA LYS A 486 -16.14 -27.30 -7.74
C LYS A 486 -15.03 -28.37 -7.64
N SER A 487 -14.52 -28.53 -6.43
CA SER A 487 -14.69 -29.74 -5.63
C SER A 487 -14.49 -29.34 -4.18
N ALA A 488 -15.40 -29.77 -3.33
CA ALA A 488 -15.29 -29.69 -1.89
C ALA A 488 -14.09 -30.52 -1.40
N ILE A 489 -12.89 -29.99 -1.60
CA ILE A 489 -11.76 -30.24 -0.73
C ILE A 489 -11.70 -28.98 0.14
N PRO A 490 -11.82 -29.08 1.48
CA PRO A 490 -11.73 -27.93 2.40
C PRO A 490 -10.40 -27.17 2.33
N ASP A 491 -9.47 -27.61 1.49
CA ASP A 491 -8.08 -27.22 1.45
C ASP A 491 -7.67 -26.96 0.00
N CYS A 492 -8.05 -25.81 -0.56
CA CYS A 492 -7.11 -25.10 -1.42
C CYS A 492 -6.04 -24.46 -0.52
N VAL A 493 -5.29 -25.32 0.16
CA VAL A 493 -4.11 -24.99 0.93
C VAL A 493 -3.02 -24.77 -0.10
N ALA A 494 -2.61 -23.51 -0.30
CA ALA A 494 -1.21 -23.26 -0.67
C ALA A 494 -0.38 -24.05 0.34
N PRO A 495 0.53 -24.95 -0.08
CA PRO A 495 1.18 -25.89 0.83
C PRO A 495 1.68 -25.10 2.03
N PHE A 496 1.11 -25.40 3.21
CA PHE A 496 1.55 -24.81 4.45
C PHE A 496 3.06 -25.00 4.52
N LEU A 497 3.80 -23.91 4.33
CA LEU A 497 5.15 -23.79 4.82
C LEU A 497 5.03 -23.78 6.34
N ASN A 498 5.47 -24.86 6.97
CA ASN A 498 5.78 -24.91 8.38
C ASN A 498 6.75 -26.07 8.60
N PRO A 499 7.73 -25.88 9.50
CA PRO A 499 8.92 -25.05 9.36
C PRO A 499 10.01 -25.68 8.48
#